data_AF-A0A6M0R7Q5-F1
#
_entry.id   AF-A0A6M0R7Q5-F1
#
_cell.length_a   1.000
_cell.length_b   1.000
_cell.length_c   1.000
_cell.angle_alpha   90.00
_cell.angle_beta   90.00
_cell.angle_gamma   90.00
#
_symmetry.space_group_name_H-M   'P 1'
#
loop_
_entity.id
_entity.type
_entity.pdbx_description
1 polymer ?
#
loop_
_entity_poly.entity_id
_entity_poly.type
_entity_poly.pdbx_seq_one_letter_code
_entity_poly.pdbx_strand_id
1 'polypeptide(L)' 'MFRIDELENEVRVYNDGILILESKDIGDLRELILALIDGSEDTWEVEILGNILYYINNNLSTTEVA' A
#
# COMPACT_ATOMS: atom_id res chain seq x y z
N MET A 1 5.41 -0.37 -12.33
CA MET A 1 5.91 -1.31 -11.29
C MET A 1 5.81 -0.60 -9.96
N PHE A 2 5.09 -1.17 -9.00
CA PHE A 2 4.96 -0.55 -7.67
C PHE A 2 6.05 -1.06 -6.71
N ARG A 3 6.43 -0.21 -5.75
CA ARG A 3 7.42 -0.49 -4.71
C ARG A 3 6.89 0.01 -3.38
N ILE A 4 7.08 -0.76 -2.32
CA ILE A 4 6.79 -0.35 -0.95
C ILE A 4 8.10 -0.32 -0.18
N ASP A 5 8.38 0.83 0.44
CA ASP A 5 9.51 1.00 1.35
C ASP A 5 8.99 1.13 2.78
N GLU A 6 9.49 0.25 3.66
CA GLU A 6 9.29 0.31 5.10
C GLU A 6 10.54 0.91 5.75
N LEU A 7 10.36 2.05 6.40
CA LEU A 7 11.38 2.76 7.16
C LEU A 7 10.96 2.74 8.64
N GLU A 8 11.87 3.09 9.56
CA GLU A 8 11.65 2.92 11.01
C GLU A 8 10.33 3.52 11.55
N ASN A 9 9.76 4.54 10.90
CA ASN A 9 8.53 5.21 11.34
C ASN A 9 7.63 5.66 10.18
N GLU A 10 7.81 5.06 9.00
CA GLU A 10 7.01 5.44 7.83
C GLU A 10 6.99 4.34 6.79
N VAL A 11 5.94 4.36 5.98
CA VAL A 11 5.69 3.45 4.88
C VAL A 11 5.40 4.29 3.66
N ARG A 12 6.11 4.02 2.57
CA ARG A 12 5.97 4.77 1.32
C ARG A 12 5.66 3.83 0.18
N VAL A 13 4.62 4.15 -0.58
CA VAL A 13 4.23 3.40 -1.77
C VAL A 13 4.54 4.25 -3.00
N TYR A 14 5.33 3.67 -3.89
CA TYR A 14 5.72 4.28 -5.15
C TYR A 14 5.08 3.52 -6.31
N ASN A 15 4.61 4.25 -7.33
CA ASN A 15 4.22 3.70 -8.62
C ASN A 15 5.08 4.36 -9.71
N ASP A 16 5.87 3.56 -10.42
CA ASP A 16 6.80 4.04 -11.47
C ASP A 16 7.73 5.17 -10.98
N GLY A 17 8.20 5.06 -9.74
CA GLY A 17 9.11 6.02 -9.10
C GLY A 17 8.44 7.25 -8.50
N ILE A 18 7.11 7.39 -8.64
CA ILE A 18 6.33 8.48 -8.07
C ILE A 18 5.74 8.03 -6.73
N LEU A 19 5.92 8.81 -5.68
CA LEU A 19 5.27 8.58 -4.38
C LEU A 19 3.76 8.80 -4.53
N ILE A 20 2.96 7.77 -4.26
CA ILE A 20 1.50 7.83 -4.38
C ILE A 20 0.78 7.70 -3.05
N LEU A 21 1.38 7.04 -2.05
CA LEU A 21 0.84 6.93 -0.70
C LEU A 21 1.98 7.00 0.31
N GLU A 22 1.73 7.64 1.44
CA GLU A 22 2.60 7.63 2.61
C GLU A 22 1.78 7.44 3.88
N SER A 23 2.36 6.76 4.85
CA SER A 23 1.73 6.51 6.15
C SER A 23 2.79 6.31 7.23
N LYS A 24 2.40 6.37 8.51
CA LYS A 24 3.30 6.11 9.65
C LYS A 24 3.63 4.63 9.81
N ASP A 25 2.63 3.78 9.60
CA ASP A 25 2.78 2.34 9.67
C ASP A 25 1.83 1.62 8.70
N ILE A 26 2.02 0.31 8.58
CA ILE A 26 1.25 -0.58 7.70
C ILE A 26 -0.24 -0.59 8.05
N GLY A 27 -0.59 -0.51 9.33
CA GLY A 27 -1.97 -0.49 9.78
C GLY A 27 -2.69 0.73 9.25
N ASP A 28 -2.12 1.91 9.52
CA ASP A 28 -2.63 3.19 9.03
C ASP A 28 -2.70 3.21 7.49
N LEU A 29 -1.70 2.62 6.80
CA LEU A 29 -1.69 2.54 5.33
C LEU A 29 -2.84 1.67 4.80
N ARG A 30 -3.16 0.55 5.46
CA ARG A 30 -4.26 -0.34 5.07
C ARG A 30 -5.60 0.36 5.22
N GLU A 31 -5.80 1.06 6.32
CA GLU A 31 -7.03 1.82 6.56
C GLU A 31 -7.19 2.94 5.52
N LEU A 32 -6.12 3.66 5.20
CA LEU A 32 -6.11 4.67 4.14
C LEU A 32 -6.51 4.08 2.78
N ILE A 33 -5.92 2.95 2.39
CA ILE A 33 -6.21 2.30 1.10
C ILE A 33 -7.68 1.84 1.03
N LEU A 34 -8.21 1.27 2.11
CA LEU A 34 -9.63 0.86 2.16
C LEU A 34 -10.57 2.06 2.01
N ALA A 35 -10.28 3.18 2.67
CA ALA A 35 -11.07 4.40 2.55
C ALA A 35 -11.03 5.00 1.14
N LEU A 36 -9.87 4.95 0.48
CA LEU A 36 -9.71 5.43 -0.90
C LEU A 36 -10.47 4.54 -1.91
N ILE A 37 -10.45 3.22 -1.71
CA ILE A 37 -11.23 2.28 -2.54
C ILE A 37 -12.74 2.53 -2.37
N ASP A 38 -13.21 2.69 -1.12
CA ASP A 38 -14.63 2.93 -0.83
C ASP A 38 -15.13 4.25 -1.43
N GLY A 39 -14.27 5.27 -1.47
CA GLY A 39 -14.58 6.59 -2.01
C GLY A 39 -14.36 6.76 -3.52
N SER A 40 -13.77 5.79 -4.22
CA SER A 40 -13.43 5.91 -5.65
C SER A 40 -14.40 5.13 -6.54
N GLU A 41 -14.91 5.81 -7.57
CA GLU A 41 -15.68 5.20 -8.66
C GLU A 41 -14.77 4.83 -9.86
N ASP A 42 -13.50 5.24 -9.84
CA ASP A 42 -12.54 4.97 -10.91
C ASP A 42 -12.01 3.54 -10.77
N THR A 43 -12.38 2.69 -11.72
CA THR A 43 -11.99 1.28 -11.73
C THR A 43 -10.47 1.10 -11.74
N TRP A 44 -9.73 1.95 -12.45
CA TRP A 44 -8.28 1.84 -12.55
C TRP A 44 -7.60 2.20 -11.22
N GLU A 45 -8.10 3.22 -10.53
CA GLU A 45 -7.60 3.60 -9.20
C GLU A 45 -7.87 2.49 -8.19
N VAL A 46 -9.09 1.94 -8.17
CA VAL A 46 -9.47 0.82 -7.31
C VAL A 46 -8.60 -0.41 -7.58
N GLU A 47 -8.28 -0.73 -8.84
CA GLU A 47 -7.38 -1.83 -9.18
C GLU A 47 -5.96 -1.62 -8.66
N ILE A 48 -5.40 -0.42 -8.79
CA ILE A 48 -4.05 -0.11 -8.26
C ILE A 48 -4.04 -0.24 -6.74
N LEU A 49 -5.00 0.38 -6.06
CA LEU A 49 -5.14 0.34 -4.61
C LEU A 49 -5.36 -1.10 -4.10
N GLY A 50 -6.19 -1.88 -4.79
CA GLY A 50 -6.42 -3.30 -4.49
C GLY A 50 -5.15 -4.15 -4.62
N ASN A 51 -4.33 -3.89 -5.64
CA ASN A 51 -3.04 -4.58 -5.82
C ASN A 51 -2.04 -4.24 -4.71
N ILE A 52 -1.99 -2.98 -4.27
CA ILE A 52 -1.15 -2.55 -3.14
C ILE A 52 -1.63 -3.24 -1.86
N LEU A 53 -2.94 -3.23 -1.59
CA LEU A 53 -3.54 -3.89 -0.43
C LEU A 53 -3.27 -5.40 -0.43
N TYR A 54 -3.38 -6.05 -1.59
CA TYR A 54 -3.04 -7.45 -1.76
C TYR A 54 -1.57 -7.73 -1.45
N TYR A 55 -0.65 -6.91 -1.96
CA TYR A 55 0.78 -7.05 -1.67
C TYR A 55 1.06 -6.92 -0.18
N ILE A 56 0.50 -5.89 0.46
CA ILE A 56 0.63 -5.66 1.91
C ILE A 56 0.16 -6.90 2.69
N ASN A 57 -1.00 -7.45 2.35
CA ASN A 57 -1.57 -8.60 3.06
C ASN A 57 -0.79 -9.92 2.85
N ASN A 58 -0.11 -10.10 1.71
CA ASN A 58 0.55 -11.37 1.36
C ASN A 58 2.07 -11.38 1.58
N ASN A 59 2.74 -10.23 1.46
CA ASN A 59 4.21 -10.16 1.54
C ASN A 59 4.73 -9.56 2.85
N LEU A 60 3.90 -8.86 3.64
CA LEU A 60 4.33 -8.37 4.96
C LEU A 60 4.03 -9.35 6.08
N SER A 61 3.16 -10.33 5.81
CA SER A 61 2.92 -11.45 6.73
C SER A 61 3.95 -12.59 6.60
N THR A 62 4.95 -12.45 5.72
CA THR A 62 5.97 -13.47 5.44
C THR A 62 7.41 -13.04 5.76
N THR A 63 7.61 -11.84 6.33
CA THR A 63 8.93 -11.39 6.84
C THR A 63 9.16 -11.86 8.29
N GLU A 64 8.89 -13.13 8.57
CA GLU A 64 9.53 -13.86 9.64
C GLU A 64 10.04 -15.19 9.06
N VAL A 65 11.26 -15.53 9.47
CA VAL A 65 12.04 -16.75 9.18
C VAL A 65 12.94 -16.72 7.93
N ALA A 66 14.12 -16.10 8.07
CA ALA A 66 15.42 -16.72 7.76
C ALA A 66 16.55 -16.08 8.58
#